data_AF-A0A948RXQ6-F1
#
_entry.id   AF-A0A948RXQ6-F1
#
_cell.length_a   1.000
_cell.length_b   1.000
_cell.length_c   1.000
_cell.angle_alpha   90.00
_cell.angle_beta   90.00
_cell.angle_gamma   90.00
#
_symmetry.space_group_name_H-M   'P 1'
#
loop_
_entity.id
_entity.type
_entity.pdbx_description
1 polymer ?
#
loop_
_entity_poly.entity_id
_entity_poly.type
_entity_poly.pdbx_seq_one_letter_code
_entity_poly.pdbx_strand_id
1 'polypeptide(L)'
;MRWVILILAAMLLVSCSDDPKKPKPEPEPVLQMQAGSWGEAISHFATAWETKNFELYDSLLTEDYIFYFSPEDIENQDIPPTWNLTQELGAVEALFADADVEDVELNWVPGDMVNPETEGLDGKVLVTNIFLVVDVRDSQGELWNNEIRGNVEFELKKMSYTTAFGDTVWKVARWKDLTTIRTKSEWSRTKTTTWGQLKIR
;
A
#
# COMPACT_ATOMS: atom_id res chain seq x y z
N MET A 1 33.32 -77.23 21.01
CA MET A 1 34.34 -77.15 19.93
C MET A 1 34.17 -75.81 19.23
N ARG A 2 35.29 -75.11 18.95
CA ARG A 2 35.41 -73.91 18.11
C ARG A 2 34.64 -74.11 16.78
N TRP A 3 34.10 -73.08 16.12
CA TRP A 3 34.78 -72.31 15.06
C TRP A 3 34.17 -70.90 14.89
N VAL A 4 35.07 -69.92 14.73
CA VAL A 4 34.85 -68.54 14.25
C VAL A 4 35.22 -68.50 12.77
N ILE A 5 34.36 -68.00 11.86
CA ILE A 5 34.70 -67.30 10.59
C ILE A 5 33.45 -66.44 10.22
N LEU A 6 33.40 -65.10 10.23
CA LEU A 6 34.04 -64.00 9.46
C LEU A 6 33.49 -63.74 8.03
N ILE A 7 32.66 -62.68 7.93
CA ILE A 7 32.52 -61.60 6.91
C ILE A 7 32.32 -61.94 5.40
N LEU A 8 31.36 -61.21 4.80
CA LEU A 8 31.27 -60.59 3.44
C LEU A 8 29.93 -60.94 2.76
N ALA A 9 29.26 -60.10 1.97
CA ALA A 9 29.35 -58.70 1.61
C ALA A 9 28.06 -58.35 0.84
N ALA A 10 27.67 -57.07 0.89
CA ALA A 10 26.96 -56.31 -0.13
C ALA A 10 25.97 -57.05 -1.07
N MET A 11 24.67 -56.83 -0.83
CA MET A 11 23.75 -56.50 -1.93
C MET A 11 23.09 -55.17 -1.61
N LEU A 12 23.39 -54.24 -2.51
CA LEU A 12 23.02 -52.85 -2.60
C LEU A 12 21.73 -52.73 -3.42
N LEU A 13 20.84 -51.82 -3.00
CA LEU A 13 19.89 -51.05 -3.83
C LEU A 13 18.68 -51.88 -4.34
N VAL A 14 17.41 -51.45 -4.29
CA VAL A 14 16.82 -50.18 -4.72
C VAL A 14 15.40 -50.13 -4.11
N SER A 15 15.06 -49.06 -3.37
CA SER A 15 13.70 -48.50 -3.37
C SER A 15 13.70 -47.15 -2.65
N CYS A 16 14.43 -46.17 -3.20
CA CYS A 16 14.02 -44.78 -3.05
C CYS A 16 12.74 -44.63 -3.87
N SER A 17 11.58 -44.58 -3.19
CA SER A 17 10.36 -44.03 -3.78
C SER A 17 10.58 -42.53 -3.93
N ASP A 18 11.21 -42.15 -5.04
CA ASP A 18 11.32 -40.78 -5.49
C ASP A 18 9.94 -40.37 -6.01
N ASP A 19 9.07 -40.03 -5.07
CA ASP A 19 7.78 -39.43 -5.36
C ASP A 19 8.09 -38.12 -6.08
N PRO A 20 7.72 -37.96 -7.37
CA PRO A 20 8.02 -36.73 -8.08
C PRO A 20 7.32 -35.62 -7.31
N LYS A 21 8.12 -34.81 -6.60
CA LYS A 21 7.67 -33.56 -6.01
C LYS A 21 6.87 -32.86 -7.10
N LYS A 22 5.54 -32.85 -6.95
CA LYS A 22 4.68 -32.03 -7.79
C LYS A 22 5.35 -30.66 -7.79
N PRO A 23 5.64 -30.08 -8.96
CA PRO A 23 6.19 -28.74 -9.00
C PRO A 23 5.29 -27.90 -8.08
N LYS A 24 5.92 -27.22 -7.12
CA LYS A 24 5.25 -26.23 -6.28
C LYS A 24 4.43 -25.39 -7.27
N PRO A 25 3.10 -25.23 -7.07
CA PRO A 25 2.31 -24.39 -7.95
C PRO A 25 3.09 -23.09 -8.12
N GLU A 26 3.45 -22.79 -9.37
CA GLU A 26 3.97 -21.47 -9.69
C GLU A 26 2.97 -20.49 -9.07
N PRO A 27 3.42 -19.53 -8.24
CA PRO A 27 2.50 -18.59 -7.63
C PRO A 27 1.65 -18.04 -8.77
N GLU A 28 0.33 -18.22 -8.68
CA GLU A 28 -0.57 -17.64 -9.65
C GLU A 28 -0.18 -16.16 -9.75
N PRO A 29 0.01 -15.61 -10.96
CA PRO A 29 0.34 -14.20 -11.09
C PRO A 29 -0.72 -13.47 -10.28
N VAL A 30 -0.28 -12.82 -9.19
CA VAL A 30 -1.17 -11.98 -8.40
C VAL A 30 -1.87 -11.13 -9.44
N LEU A 31 -3.18 -11.25 -9.53
CA LEU A 31 -3.99 -10.45 -10.44
C LEU A 31 -3.80 -9.01 -9.93
N GLN A 32 -2.71 -8.37 -10.37
CA GLN A 32 -2.47 -6.97 -10.17
C GLN A 32 -3.71 -6.34 -10.77
N MET A 33 -4.55 -5.75 -9.93
CA MET A 33 -5.76 -5.08 -10.38
C MET A 33 -5.31 -3.90 -11.23
N GLN A 34 -5.15 -4.15 -12.53
CA GLN A 34 -4.76 -3.16 -13.50
C GLN A 34 -5.89 -2.15 -13.59
N ALA A 35 -5.60 -0.91 -13.23
CA ALA A 35 -6.54 0.20 -13.39
C ALA A 35 -6.53 0.65 -14.86
N GLY A 36 -7.49 0.15 -15.64
CA GLY A 36 -7.66 0.51 -17.06
C GLY A 36 -8.12 1.96 -17.27
N SER A 37 -8.64 2.58 -16.21
CA SER A 37 -9.04 3.99 -16.16
C SER A 37 -8.47 4.70 -14.93
N TRP A 38 -8.39 6.03 -15.00
CA TRP A 38 -7.98 6.85 -13.85
C TRP A 38 -8.95 6.68 -12.66
N GLY A 39 -10.24 6.51 -12.94
CA GLY A 39 -11.27 6.34 -11.91
C GLY A 39 -11.09 5.02 -11.15
N GLU A 40 -10.75 3.94 -11.87
CA GLU A 40 -10.38 2.67 -11.24
C GLU A 40 -9.11 2.81 -10.41
N ALA A 41 -8.08 3.55 -10.86
CA ALA A 41 -6.85 3.74 -10.09
C ALA A 41 -7.14 4.42 -8.73
N ILE A 42 -7.95 5.49 -8.74
CA ILE A 42 -8.37 6.16 -7.50
C ILE A 42 -9.24 5.23 -6.65
N SER A 43 -10.19 4.51 -7.24
CA SER A 43 -11.02 3.57 -6.48
C SER A 43 -10.19 2.46 -5.82
N HIS A 44 -9.24 1.87 -6.54
CA HIS A 44 -8.34 0.84 -6.02
C HIS A 44 -7.44 1.39 -4.92
N PHE A 45 -7.06 2.67 -4.99
CA PHE A 45 -6.30 3.33 -3.94
C PHE A 45 -7.08 3.36 -2.62
N ALA A 46 -8.37 3.70 -2.67
CA ALA A 46 -9.23 3.64 -1.49
C ALA A 46 -9.35 2.20 -0.96
N THR A 47 -9.61 1.25 -1.86
CA THR A 47 -9.68 -0.18 -1.51
C THR A 47 -8.40 -0.68 -0.85
N ALA A 48 -7.22 -0.25 -1.31
CA ALA A 48 -5.95 -0.65 -0.73
C ALA A 48 -5.82 -0.21 0.74
N TRP A 49 -6.27 1.01 1.06
CA TRP A 49 -6.34 1.51 2.44
C TRP A 49 -7.34 0.71 3.28
N GLU A 50 -8.57 0.57 2.82
CA GLU A 50 -9.65 -0.10 3.57
C GLU A 50 -9.35 -1.59 3.84
N THR A 51 -8.69 -2.24 2.89
CA THR A 51 -8.33 -3.67 3.02
C THR A 51 -6.94 -3.90 3.59
N LYS A 52 -6.18 -2.82 3.90
CA LYS A 52 -4.77 -2.87 4.30
C LYS A 52 -3.92 -3.73 3.34
N ASN A 53 -4.25 -3.69 2.05
CA ASN A 53 -3.58 -4.50 1.03
C ASN A 53 -2.37 -3.76 0.46
N PHE A 54 -1.20 -4.07 1.03
CA PHE A 54 0.07 -3.46 0.64
C PHE A 54 0.45 -3.73 -0.82
N GLU A 55 0.25 -4.95 -1.32
CA GLU A 55 0.59 -5.31 -2.70
C GLU A 55 -0.26 -4.52 -3.70
N LEU A 56 -1.55 -4.33 -3.41
CA LEU A 56 -2.42 -3.47 -4.21
C LEU A 56 -1.94 -2.02 -4.16
N TYR A 57 -1.62 -1.50 -2.98
CA TYR A 57 -1.12 -0.13 -2.80
C TYR A 57 0.14 0.13 -3.63
N ASP A 58 1.15 -0.71 -3.49
CA ASP A 58 2.42 -0.62 -4.24
C ASP A 58 2.17 -0.66 -5.75
N SER A 59 1.28 -1.54 -6.22
CA SER A 59 0.98 -1.68 -7.64
C SER A 59 0.39 -0.40 -8.27
N LEU A 60 -0.22 0.49 -7.48
CA LEU A 60 -0.85 1.73 -7.94
C LEU A 60 0.12 2.90 -8.05
N LEU A 61 1.34 2.79 -7.53
CA LEU A 61 2.33 3.86 -7.55
C LEU A 61 3.32 3.70 -8.71
N THR A 62 3.80 4.82 -9.26
CA THR A 62 4.89 4.80 -10.24
C THR A 62 6.25 4.68 -9.55
N GLU A 63 7.27 4.22 -10.27
CA GLU A 63 8.64 4.13 -9.74
C GLU A 63 9.23 5.50 -9.35
N ASP A 64 8.80 6.56 -10.05
CA ASP A 64 9.16 7.96 -9.81
C ASP A 64 8.21 8.68 -8.84
N TYR A 65 7.44 7.93 -8.04
CA TYR A 65 6.44 8.49 -7.15
C TYR A 65 7.01 9.46 -6.10
N ILE A 66 6.27 10.55 -5.86
CA ILE A 66 6.56 11.53 -4.81
C ILE A 66 5.29 11.88 -4.03
N PHE A 67 5.37 11.78 -2.70
CA PHE A 67 4.41 12.35 -1.77
C PHE A 67 4.86 13.74 -1.33
N TYR A 68 3.94 14.71 -1.29
CA TYR A 68 4.19 16.07 -0.81
C TYR A 68 3.38 16.28 0.47
N PHE A 69 4.07 16.56 1.58
CA PHE A 69 3.42 16.88 2.84
C PHE A 69 2.73 18.24 2.78
N SER A 70 1.68 18.39 3.59
CA SER A 70 1.06 19.68 3.80
C SER A 70 2.07 20.68 4.39
N PRO A 71 2.00 21.99 4.05
CA PRO A 71 2.84 23.00 4.69
C PRO A 71 2.72 22.99 6.22
N GLU A 72 1.53 22.69 6.74
CA GLU A 72 1.28 22.59 8.17
C GLU A 72 2.11 21.48 8.83
N ASP A 73 2.26 20.33 8.18
CA ASP A 73 3.08 19.25 8.71
C ASP A 73 4.56 19.60 8.73
N ILE A 74 5.05 20.21 7.65
CA ILE A 74 6.46 20.63 7.50
C ILE A 74 6.83 21.63 8.60
N GLU A 75 6.01 22.66 8.81
CA GLU A 75 6.28 23.73 9.78
C GLU A 75 6.22 23.24 11.24
N ASN A 76 5.31 22.30 11.54
CA ASN A 76 5.05 21.89 12.92
C ASN A 76 5.86 20.68 13.40
N GLN A 77 6.40 19.87 12.48
CA GLN A 77 6.97 18.55 12.84
C GLN A 77 8.42 18.34 12.38
N ASP A 78 9.07 19.34 11.77
CA ASP A 78 10.44 19.23 11.24
C ASP A 78 10.62 18.02 10.30
N ILE A 79 9.61 17.80 9.44
CA ILE A 79 9.59 16.71 8.47
C ILE A 79 10.05 17.21 7.11
N PRO A 80 10.66 16.36 6.27
CA PRO A 80 11.01 16.76 4.92
C PRO A 80 9.75 17.17 4.14
N PRO A 81 9.87 18.10 3.18
CA PRO A 81 8.71 18.54 2.39
C PRO A 81 8.10 17.44 1.52
N THR A 82 8.87 16.40 1.22
CA THR A 82 8.44 15.30 0.37
C THR A 82 8.99 13.97 0.85
N TRP A 83 8.31 12.90 0.43
CA TRP A 83 8.81 11.53 0.47
C TRP A 83 8.86 10.92 -0.93
N ASN A 84 9.87 10.08 -1.14
CA ASN A 84 9.94 9.23 -2.33
C ASN A 84 9.17 7.92 -2.13
N LEU A 85 9.09 7.11 -3.20
CA LEU A 85 8.42 5.81 -3.18
C LEU A 85 8.89 4.90 -2.03
N THR A 86 10.20 4.79 -1.79
CA THR A 86 10.71 3.91 -0.71
C THR A 86 10.23 4.33 0.67
N GLN A 87 10.24 5.64 0.96
CA GLN A 87 9.76 6.16 2.24
C GLN A 87 8.25 5.96 2.38
N GLU A 88 7.50 6.21 1.30
CA GLU A 88 6.06 6.00 1.26
C GLU A 88 5.69 4.53 1.52
N LEU A 89 6.28 3.61 0.76
CA LEU A 89 6.00 2.19 0.89
C LEU A 89 6.40 1.66 2.27
N GLY A 90 7.55 2.09 2.81
CA GLY A 90 7.97 1.68 4.14
C GLY A 90 7.00 2.11 5.25
N ALA A 91 6.46 3.33 5.15
CA ALA A 91 5.46 3.82 6.11
C ALA A 91 4.11 3.09 5.98
N VAL A 92 3.64 2.87 4.75
CA VAL A 92 2.36 2.19 4.52
C VAL A 92 2.44 0.71 4.87
N GLU A 93 3.55 0.03 4.56
CA GLU A 93 3.79 -1.36 4.97
C GLU A 93 3.75 -1.50 6.49
N ALA A 94 4.47 -0.62 7.20
CA ALA A 94 4.49 -0.61 8.67
C ALA A 94 3.09 -0.38 9.25
N LEU A 95 2.33 0.57 8.69
CA LEU A 95 0.97 0.86 9.14
C LEU A 95 0.00 -0.29 8.89
N PHE A 96 0.04 -0.92 7.71
CA PHE A 96 -0.85 -2.02 7.35
C PHE A 96 -0.52 -3.31 8.12
N ALA A 97 0.73 -3.49 8.53
CA ALA A 97 1.18 -4.61 9.35
C ALA A 97 1.02 -4.39 10.86
N ASP A 98 0.71 -3.17 11.32
CA ASP A 98 0.54 -2.86 12.73
C ASP A 98 -0.71 -3.58 13.27
N ALA A 99 -0.50 -4.50 14.23
CA ALA A 99 -1.57 -5.28 14.85
C ALA A 99 -2.50 -4.43 15.71
N ASP A 100 -2.05 -3.23 16.12
CA ASP A 100 -2.86 -2.28 16.85
C ASP A 100 -3.80 -1.50 15.91
N VAL A 101 -3.55 -1.50 14.58
CA VAL A 101 -4.44 -0.89 13.58
C VAL A 101 -5.52 -1.90 13.18
N GLU A 102 -6.71 -1.74 13.75
CA GLU A 102 -7.82 -2.68 13.57
C GLU A 102 -8.50 -2.47 12.22
N ASP A 103 -8.92 -1.23 11.96
CA ASP A 103 -9.75 -0.89 10.81
C ASP A 103 -9.33 0.45 10.20
N VAL A 104 -9.60 0.58 8.89
CA VAL A 104 -9.33 1.78 8.11
C VAL A 104 -10.54 2.06 7.25
N GLU A 105 -11.19 3.20 7.45
CA GLU A 105 -12.28 3.65 6.61
C GLU A 105 -11.84 4.89 5.82
N LEU A 106 -11.92 4.85 4.49
CA LEU A 106 -11.54 5.99 3.64
C LEU A 106 -12.69 6.41 2.74
N ASN A 107 -13.32 7.53 3.07
CA ASN A 107 -14.31 8.16 2.23
C ASN A 107 -13.73 9.39 1.55
N TRP A 108 -13.93 9.51 0.24
CA TRP A 108 -13.53 10.69 -0.51
C TRP A 108 -14.34 10.87 -1.80
N VAL A 109 -14.25 12.05 -2.41
CA VAL A 109 -14.96 12.38 -3.64
C VAL A 109 -13.96 12.85 -4.69
N PRO A 110 -13.64 12.02 -5.71
CA PRO A 110 -12.81 12.46 -6.83
C PRO A 110 -13.55 13.48 -7.69
N GLY A 111 -12.86 14.56 -8.05
CA GLY A 111 -13.32 15.51 -9.06
C GLY A 111 -13.04 15.04 -10.48
N ASP A 112 -13.24 15.95 -11.43
CA ASP A 112 -12.90 15.69 -12.84
C ASP A 112 -11.38 15.65 -13.05
N MET A 113 -10.94 14.81 -13.99
CA MET A 113 -9.56 14.80 -14.44
C MET A 113 -9.29 16.01 -15.33
N VAL A 114 -8.22 16.75 -14.99
CA VAL A 114 -7.72 17.89 -15.76
C VAL A 114 -6.28 17.63 -16.22
N ASN A 115 -5.77 18.50 -17.11
CA ASN A 115 -4.38 18.43 -17.53
C ASN A 115 -3.45 18.81 -16.35
N PRO A 116 -2.39 18.04 -16.09
CA PRO A 116 -1.41 18.38 -15.07
C PRO A 116 -0.53 19.55 -15.54
N GLU A 117 -0.04 20.36 -14.59
CA GLU A 117 0.99 21.37 -14.89
C GLU A 117 2.38 20.74 -15.07
N THR A 118 2.55 19.50 -14.61
CA THR A 118 3.79 18.75 -14.63
C THR A 118 4.03 18.07 -15.97
N GLU A 119 5.20 18.28 -16.55
CA GLU A 119 5.65 17.56 -17.75
C GLU A 119 5.78 16.05 -17.50
N GLY A 120 5.30 15.25 -18.45
CA GLY A 120 5.40 13.79 -18.40
C GLY A 120 4.29 13.09 -17.62
N LEU A 121 3.28 13.82 -17.13
CA LEU A 121 2.09 13.27 -16.49
C LEU A 121 0.86 13.43 -17.41
N ASP A 122 -0.12 12.55 -17.23
CA ASP A 122 -1.27 12.40 -18.13
C ASP A 122 -2.55 13.00 -17.58
N GLY A 123 -2.64 13.18 -16.26
CA GLY A 123 -3.85 13.67 -15.61
C GLY A 123 -3.59 14.20 -14.22
N LYS A 124 -4.49 15.05 -13.77
CA LYS A 124 -4.54 15.57 -12.41
C LYS A 124 -5.96 15.51 -11.90
N VAL A 125 -6.13 15.05 -10.66
CA VAL A 125 -7.44 14.90 -10.03
C VAL A 125 -7.38 15.53 -8.64
N LEU A 126 -8.27 16.48 -8.38
CA LEU A 126 -8.52 16.97 -7.04
C LEU A 126 -9.50 16.01 -6.36
N VAL A 127 -9.10 15.43 -5.24
CA VAL A 127 -9.95 14.58 -4.40
C VAL A 127 -10.33 15.37 -3.15
N THR A 128 -11.63 15.51 -2.95
CA THR A 128 -12.20 16.38 -1.91
C THR A 128 -12.95 15.58 -0.86
N ASN A 129 -13.22 16.23 0.28
CA ASN A 129 -13.98 15.64 1.39
C ASN A 129 -13.38 14.32 1.85
N ILE A 130 -12.05 14.25 1.92
CA ILE A 130 -11.38 13.09 2.49
C ILE A 130 -11.82 13.00 3.94
N PHE A 131 -12.24 11.81 4.32
CA PHE A 131 -12.54 11.40 5.67
C PHE A 131 -11.93 10.03 5.85
N LEU A 132 -10.70 10.01 6.39
CA LEU A 132 -10.02 8.79 6.80
C LEU A 132 -10.22 8.61 8.30
N VAL A 133 -10.64 7.43 8.71
CA VAL A 133 -10.62 6.99 10.10
C VAL A 133 -9.72 5.77 10.21
N VAL A 134 -8.74 5.84 11.09
CA VAL A 134 -7.87 4.72 11.43
C VAL A 134 -8.10 4.35 12.88
N ASP A 135 -8.69 3.18 13.11
CA ASP A 135 -8.99 2.67 14.43
C ASP A 135 -7.75 1.96 14.99
N VAL A 136 -7.25 2.49 16.11
CA VAL A 136 -6.03 2.03 16.75
C VAL A 136 -6.30 1.64 18.20
N ARG A 137 -5.90 0.43 18.57
CA ARG A 137 -5.87 -0.02 19.96
C ARG A 137 -4.62 0.48 20.67
N ASP A 138 -4.75 1.02 21.88
CA ASP A 138 -3.61 1.40 22.69
C ASP A 138 -3.09 0.25 23.58
N SER A 139 -1.99 0.49 24.30
CA SER A 139 -1.38 -0.48 25.22
C SER A 139 -2.29 -0.96 26.36
N GLN A 140 -3.38 -0.24 26.64
CA GLN A 140 -4.38 -0.60 27.65
C GLN A 140 -5.56 -1.36 27.04
N GLY A 141 -5.57 -1.54 25.72
CA GLY A 141 -6.64 -2.19 24.99
C GLY A 141 -7.79 -1.24 24.65
N GLU A 142 -7.67 0.07 24.83
CA GLU A 142 -8.71 1.03 24.43
C GLU A 142 -8.61 1.37 22.94
N LEU A 143 -9.77 1.50 22.27
CA LEU A 143 -9.83 1.86 20.86
C LEU A 143 -9.90 3.39 20.69
N TRP A 144 -9.04 3.91 19.82
CA TRP A 144 -8.92 5.32 19.46
C TRP A 144 -9.07 5.51 17.96
N ASN A 145 -9.77 6.56 17.56
CA ASN A 145 -10.00 6.86 16.16
C ASN A 145 -9.08 8.01 15.73
N ASN A 146 -8.10 7.73 14.88
CA ASN A 146 -7.27 8.75 14.26
C ASN A 146 -7.96 9.25 12.98
N GLU A 147 -8.36 10.51 12.98
CA GLU A 147 -9.19 11.08 11.92
C GLU A 147 -8.40 12.08 11.07
N ILE A 148 -8.37 11.87 9.75
CA ILE A 148 -7.84 12.83 8.77
C ILE A 148 -9.01 13.37 7.94
N ARG A 149 -9.13 14.70 7.90
CA ARG A 149 -10.09 15.42 7.06
C ARG A 149 -9.43 16.41 6.15
N GLY A 150 -9.58 16.33 4.84
CA GLY A 150 -8.99 17.34 3.97
C GLY A 150 -9.24 17.10 2.49
N ASN A 151 -8.33 17.64 1.68
CA ASN A 151 -8.30 17.44 0.24
C ASN A 151 -6.90 16.98 -0.16
N VAL A 152 -6.81 16.22 -1.24
CA VAL A 152 -5.54 15.85 -1.84
C VAL A 152 -5.60 16.07 -3.34
N GLU A 153 -4.44 16.24 -3.94
CA GLU A 153 -4.30 16.24 -5.40
C GLU A 153 -3.46 15.03 -5.81
N PHE A 154 -3.99 14.25 -6.74
CA PHE A 154 -3.25 13.20 -7.41
C PHE A 154 -2.86 13.65 -8.81
N GLU A 155 -1.57 13.54 -9.15
CA GLU A 155 -1.11 13.58 -10.54
C GLU A 155 -0.83 12.15 -11.00
N LEU A 156 -1.41 11.78 -12.13
CA LEU A 156 -1.47 10.42 -12.64
C LEU A 156 -0.66 10.27 -13.93
N LYS A 157 -0.17 9.06 -14.15
CA LYS A 157 0.61 8.68 -15.33
C LYS A 157 0.02 7.42 -15.95
N LYS A 158 -0.08 7.42 -17.29
CA LYS A 158 -0.41 6.24 -18.08
C LYS A 158 0.85 5.44 -18.34
N MET A 159 0.82 4.17 -17.95
CA MET A 159 1.86 3.21 -18.22
C MET A 159 1.36 2.25 -19.30
N SER A 160 2.08 2.17 -20.41
CA SER A 160 1.81 1.15 -21.44
C SER A 160 2.61 -0.10 -21.12
N TYR A 161 1.93 -1.22 -20.88
CA TYR A 161 2.60 -2.51 -20.73
C TYR A 161 2.55 -3.26 -22.06
N THR A 162 3.65 -3.95 -22.40
CA THR A 162 3.65 -4.86 -23.54
C THR A 162 2.94 -6.16 -23.14
N THR A 163 1.61 -6.09 -22.95
CA THR A 163 0.75 -7.29 -22.87
C THR A 163 0.28 -7.66 -24.27
N ALA A 164 -0.24 -8.89 -24.45
CA ALA A 164 -0.84 -9.31 -25.72
C ALA A 164 -2.04 -8.44 -26.15
N PHE A 165 -2.60 -7.65 -25.23
CA PHE A 165 -3.76 -6.78 -25.46
C PHE A 165 -3.40 -5.28 -25.44
N GLY A 166 -2.15 -4.91 -25.16
CA GLY A 166 -1.69 -3.52 -25.17
C GLY A 166 -2.32 -2.67 -24.08
N ASP A 167 -2.52 -3.24 -22.89
CA ASP A 167 -3.27 -2.59 -21.82
C ASP A 167 -2.52 -1.35 -21.28
N THR A 168 -3.27 -0.25 -21.19
CA THR A 168 -2.82 0.96 -20.51
C THR A 168 -3.27 0.90 -19.06
N VAL A 169 -2.34 1.13 -18.15
CA VAL A 169 -2.62 1.17 -16.71
C VAL A 169 -2.38 2.57 -16.19
N TRP A 170 -3.31 3.07 -15.39
CA TRP A 170 -3.16 4.34 -14.69
C TRP A 170 -2.53 4.12 -13.32
N LYS A 171 -1.54 4.96 -13.00
CA LYS A 171 -0.84 4.95 -11.72
C LYS A 171 -0.72 6.36 -11.14
N VAL A 172 -0.64 6.44 -9.82
CA VAL A 172 -0.35 7.68 -9.09
C VAL A 172 1.15 7.94 -9.15
N ALA A 173 1.52 9.08 -9.74
CA ALA A 173 2.91 9.54 -9.79
C ALA A 173 3.19 10.58 -8.71
N ARG A 174 2.20 11.38 -8.33
CA ARG A 174 2.34 12.34 -7.24
C ARG A 174 1.09 12.42 -6.42
N TRP A 175 1.28 12.53 -5.11
CA TRP A 175 0.22 12.76 -4.17
C TRP A 175 0.58 13.98 -3.32
N LYS A 176 -0.20 15.05 -3.43
CA LYS A 176 -0.06 16.26 -2.62
C LYS A 176 -1.13 16.29 -1.55
N ASP A 177 -0.70 16.36 -0.30
CA ASP A 177 -1.59 16.68 0.81
C ASP A 177 -1.85 18.20 0.83
N LEU A 178 -3.09 18.59 0.56
CA LEU A 178 -3.49 20.00 0.48
C LEU A 178 -3.96 20.56 1.83
N THR A 179 -3.68 19.86 2.93
CA THR A 179 -3.97 20.25 4.31
C THR A 179 -5.42 19.99 4.74
N THR A 180 -5.51 19.75 6.04
CA THR A 180 -6.69 19.31 6.78
C THR A 180 -7.63 20.44 7.22
N ILE A 181 -8.95 20.21 7.16
CA ILE A 181 -9.90 20.98 7.97
C ILE A 181 -9.77 20.47 9.41
N ARG A 182 -9.10 21.23 10.29
CA ARG A 182 -9.06 20.94 11.73
C ARG A 182 -10.40 21.31 12.39
N THR A 183 -11.44 20.53 12.12
CA THR A 183 -12.58 20.48 13.03
C THR A 183 -12.17 19.65 14.23
N LYS A 184 -12.19 20.25 15.42
CA LYS A 184 -12.08 19.49 16.67
C LYS A 184 -13.20 18.45 16.66
N SER A 185 -12.84 17.17 16.70
CA SER A 185 -13.85 16.14 16.98
C SER A 185 -14.43 16.39 18.38
N GLU A 186 -15.76 16.40 18.49
CA GLU A 186 -16.46 16.52 19.77
C GLU A 186 -16.56 15.18 20.51
N TRP A 187 -16.05 14.09 19.92
CA TRP A 187 -16.14 12.74 20.45
C TRP A 187 -14.93 12.43 21.35
N SER A 188 -15.19 11.83 22.52
CA SER A 188 -14.21 11.62 23.59
C SER A 188 -13.06 10.66 23.26
N ARG A 189 -13.07 10.00 22.10
CA ARG A 189 -12.07 9.00 21.67
C ARG A 189 -11.55 9.21 20.25
N THR A 190 -11.73 10.41 19.71
CA THR A 190 -11.21 10.77 18.38
C THR A 190 -10.04 11.73 18.51
N LYS A 191 -8.95 11.41 17.84
CA LYS A 191 -7.81 12.31 17.68
C LYS A 191 -7.76 12.76 16.23
N THR A 192 -7.97 14.07 15.99
CA THR A 192 -7.67 14.65 14.68
C THR A 192 -6.16 14.55 14.43
N THR A 193 -5.78 14.01 13.28
CA THR A 193 -4.41 13.81 12.84
C THR A 193 -4.22 14.32 11.42
N THR A 194 -2.97 14.39 10.96
CA THR A 194 -2.62 14.67 9.56
C THR A 194 -2.03 13.43 8.89
N TRP A 195 -1.88 13.46 7.55
CA TRP A 195 -1.15 12.41 6.84
C TRP A 195 0.30 12.33 7.31
N GLY A 196 0.94 13.48 7.58
CA GLY A 196 2.25 13.55 8.23
C GLY A 196 2.34 12.74 9.51
N GLN A 197 1.43 13.02 10.44
CA GLN A 197 1.40 12.36 11.75
C GLN A 197 1.08 10.87 11.67
N LEU A 198 0.18 10.47 10.76
CA LEU A 198 -0.17 9.07 10.57
C LEU A 198 1.01 8.26 10.03
N LYS A 199 1.75 8.83 9.06
CA LYS A 199 2.81 8.11 8.35
C LYS A 199 4.14 8.01 9.11
N ILE A 200 4.39 8.88 10.09
CA ILE A 200 5.66 8.93 10.85
C ILE A 200 5.62 8.07 12.13
N ARG A 201 4.49 7.41 12.38
CA ARG A 201 4.25 6.57 13.56
C ARG A 201 5.26 5.42 13.70
#